data_AF-A0A3N2FWF9-F1
#
_entry.id   AF-A0A3N2FWF9-F1
#
_cell.length_a   1.000
_cell.length_b   1.000
_cell.length_c   1.000
_cell.angle_alpha   90.00
_cell.angle_beta   90.00
_cell.angle_gamma   90.00
#
_symmetry.space_group_name_H-M   'P 1'
#
loop_
_entity.id
_entity.type
_entity.pdbx_description
1 polymer ?
#
loop_
_entity_poly.entity_id
_entity_poly.type
_entity_poly.pdbx_seq_one_letter_code
_entity_poly.pdbx_strand_id
1 'polypeptide(L)'
;MTFPLLASSRRSSALSLTALVAVSALLAPAAIAAEDPGPPTLAPKTVAEALENVERVDPTLLHDAVLEGAGTADLGSGSIVVPSDPSAGVRIGDGARTVIVDLPDSESAGRAAALADGGVVYPAAHSATSVVVGDRGVQMLTTIADAQAPADYSYDVTLAEGQRLELLGEGAAVVDADGGVALLIGAAWAIDADGDRIPTHYSVSGSTLTQTVDHTAPEVAYPVVADPAWLAPFVFKCMVGLGLNGAQIGLAATSGLPGSIGVALAKSIAACLTGK
;
A
#
# COMPACT_ATOMS: atom_id res chain seq x y z
N MET A 1 49.04 -91.59 -69.46
CA MET A 1 47.72 -91.90 -68.90
C MET A 1 47.33 -90.74 -68.01
N THR A 2 46.52 -89.84 -68.54
CA THR A 2 46.13 -88.60 -67.87
C THR A 2 44.67 -88.40 -68.24
N PHE A 3 43.79 -88.73 -67.29
CA PHE A 3 42.37 -88.39 -67.34
C PHE A 3 42.09 -87.32 -66.26
N PRO A 4 41.06 -86.48 -66.47
CA PRO A 4 41.05 -85.06 -66.11
C PRO A 4 39.98 -84.75 -65.05
N LEU A 5 39.45 -83.52 -65.10
CA LEU A 5 38.20 -83.01 -64.51
C LEU A 5 38.37 -82.37 -63.11
N LEU A 6 37.76 -81.23 -62.77
CA LEU A 6 36.77 -80.39 -63.45
C LEU A 6 36.67 -79.04 -62.69
N ALA A 7 36.34 -78.01 -63.47
CA ALA A 7 35.47 -76.87 -63.17
C ALA A 7 35.68 -76.00 -61.91
N SER A 8 36.01 -74.74 -62.21
CA SER A 8 35.65 -73.55 -61.44
C SER A 8 34.13 -73.33 -61.39
N SER A 9 33.60 -72.78 -60.30
CA SER A 9 33.20 -71.36 -60.26
C SER A 9 32.50 -71.00 -58.95
N ARG A 10 32.86 -69.79 -58.44
CA ARG A 10 32.02 -68.75 -57.79
C ARG A 10 31.18 -69.15 -56.57
N ARG A 11 30.97 -68.31 -55.55
CA ARG A 11 31.47 -67.02 -55.04
C ARG A 11 30.68 -66.83 -53.73
N SER A 12 31.22 -66.00 -52.83
CA SER A 12 30.50 -65.27 -51.79
C SER A 12 30.00 -66.07 -50.58
N SER A 13 30.81 -66.06 -49.51
CA SER A 13 30.27 -66.08 -48.15
C SER A 13 30.53 -64.72 -47.53
N ALA A 14 29.43 -64.01 -47.27
CA ALA A 14 29.40 -62.67 -46.72
C ALA A 14 29.94 -62.64 -45.29
N LEU A 15 30.83 -61.69 -45.00
CA LEU A 15 31.10 -61.25 -43.63
C LEU A 15 29.92 -60.37 -43.19
N SER A 16 29.09 -60.89 -42.29
CA SER A 16 28.15 -60.06 -41.53
C SER A 16 28.91 -59.35 -40.41
N LEU A 17 29.36 -58.12 -40.67
CA LEU A 17 29.71 -57.17 -39.63
C LEU A 17 28.40 -56.62 -39.03
N THR A 18 28.02 -57.11 -37.85
CA THR A 18 26.99 -56.47 -37.02
C THR A 18 27.57 -55.17 -36.45
N ALA A 19 27.29 -54.05 -37.11
CA ALA A 19 27.57 -52.73 -36.56
C ALA A 19 26.59 -52.45 -35.42
N LEU A 20 27.07 -52.51 -34.18
CA LEU A 20 26.34 -52.10 -33.00
C LEU A 20 26.28 -50.55 -32.99
N VAL A 21 25.20 -49.98 -33.53
CA VAL A 21 24.93 -48.54 -33.38
C VAL A 21 24.39 -48.33 -31.96
N ALA A 22 25.27 -47.88 -31.06
CA ALA A 22 24.85 -47.35 -29.77
C ALA A 22 24.12 -46.03 -30.01
N VAL A 23 22.78 -46.07 -29.99
CA VAL A 23 21.96 -44.86 -29.90
C VAL A 23 22.06 -44.38 -28.45
N SER A 24 23.04 -43.52 -28.19
CA SER A 24 23.14 -42.79 -26.93
C SER A 24 21.99 -41.77 -26.91
N ALA A 25 20.86 -42.14 -26.31
CA ALA A 25 19.82 -41.19 -25.99
C ALA A 25 20.38 -40.19 -24.96
N LEU A 26 20.75 -38.99 -25.43
CA LEU A 26 21.04 -37.86 -24.57
C LEU A 26 19.74 -37.48 -23.85
N LEU A 27 19.50 -38.04 -22.66
CA LEU A 27 18.59 -37.43 -21.70
C LEU A 27 19.28 -36.17 -21.20
N ALA A 28 18.97 -35.02 -21.80
CA ALA A 28 19.21 -33.75 -21.15
C ALA A 28 18.40 -33.73 -19.85
N PRO A 29 19.01 -33.49 -18.68
CA PRO A 29 18.22 -33.22 -17.49
C PRO A 29 17.38 -31.97 -17.78
N ALA A 30 16.06 -32.08 -17.64
CA ALA A 30 15.20 -30.92 -17.58
C ALA A 30 15.66 -30.09 -16.39
N ALA A 31 16.36 -28.98 -16.65
CA ALA A 31 16.62 -27.99 -15.64
C ALA A 31 15.26 -27.44 -15.21
N ILE A 32 14.78 -27.87 -14.03
CA ILE A 32 13.76 -27.12 -13.31
C ILE A 32 14.43 -25.78 -13.02
N ALA A 33 14.10 -24.75 -13.80
CA ALA A 33 14.36 -23.40 -13.37
C ALA A 33 13.61 -23.26 -12.05
N ALA A 34 14.34 -23.13 -10.95
CA ALA A 34 13.75 -22.63 -9.73
C ALA A 34 13.12 -21.28 -10.13
N GLU A 35 11.80 -21.15 -9.98
CA GLU A 35 11.22 -19.82 -9.91
C GLU A 35 12.00 -19.10 -8.82
N ASP A 36 12.66 -18.01 -9.21
CA ASP A 36 13.24 -17.09 -8.25
C ASP A 36 12.08 -16.69 -7.34
N PRO A 37 12.07 -17.12 -6.06
CA PRO A 37 11.02 -16.67 -5.16
C PRO A 37 11.18 -15.16 -5.16
N GLY A 38 10.15 -14.45 -5.65
CA GLY A 38 10.21 -13.00 -5.80
C GLY A 38 10.69 -12.31 -4.51
N PRO A 39 10.97 -11.00 -4.57
CA PRO A 39 11.46 -10.27 -3.42
C PRO A 39 10.63 -10.56 -2.16
N PRO A 40 11.27 -10.70 -0.99
CA PRO A 40 10.58 -11.04 0.23
C PRO A 40 9.46 -10.02 0.50
N THR A 41 8.29 -10.54 0.86
CA THR A 41 7.14 -9.73 1.27
C THR A 41 6.93 -9.87 2.78
N LEU A 42 6.36 -8.83 3.40
CA LEU A 42 6.05 -8.89 4.83
C LEU A 42 4.85 -9.80 5.08
N ALA A 43 5.00 -10.71 6.05
CA ALA A 43 3.88 -11.50 6.54
C ALA A 43 2.90 -10.61 7.33
N PRO A 44 1.57 -10.85 7.28
CA PRO A 44 0.58 -10.06 8.02
C PRO A 44 0.87 -9.95 9.52
N LYS A 45 1.45 -11.01 10.12
CA LYS A 45 1.84 -11.01 11.54
C LYS A 45 2.93 -9.97 11.84
N THR A 46 3.95 -9.86 10.97
CA THR A 46 5.03 -8.89 11.14
C THR A 46 4.51 -7.45 11.01
N VAL A 47 3.56 -7.24 10.09
CA VAL A 47 2.89 -5.95 9.96
C VAL A 47 2.06 -5.62 11.20
N ALA A 48 1.29 -6.58 11.73
CA ALA A 48 0.55 -6.39 12.98
C ALA A 48 1.48 -6.03 14.16
N GLU A 49 2.59 -6.75 14.33
CA GLU A 49 3.60 -6.46 15.37
C GLU A 49 4.21 -5.05 15.21
N ALA A 50 4.40 -4.57 13.98
CA ALA A 50 4.88 -3.22 13.70
C ALA A 50 3.83 -2.16 14.08
N LEU A 51 2.55 -2.40 13.78
CA LEU A 51 1.45 -1.50 14.18
C LEU A 51 1.27 -1.47 15.71
N GLU A 52 1.35 -2.61 16.39
CA GLU A 52 1.34 -2.68 17.85
C GLU A 52 2.51 -1.87 18.47
N ASN A 53 3.67 -1.86 17.82
CA ASN A 53 4.79 -1.04 18.26
C ASN A 53 4.48 0.47 18.17
N VAL A 54 3.86 0.91 17.07
CA VAL A 54 3.43 2.30 16.91
C VAL A 54 2.43 2.68 18.00
N GLU A 55 1.41 1.85 18.24
CA GLU A 55 0.41 2.08 19.28
C GLU A 55 1.04 2.20 20.68
N ARG A 56 2.06 1.38 20.96
CA ARG A 56 2.81 1.43 22.22
C ARG A 56 3.62 2.72 22.37
N VAL A 57 4.20 3.21 21.28
CA VAL A 57 5.02 4.45 21.26
C VAL A 57 4.14 5.68 21.39
N ASP A 58 3.06 5.74 20.60
CA ASP A 58 2.09 6.83 20.60
C ASP A 58 0.69 6.29 20.22
N PRO A 59 -0.20 6.08 21.20
CA PRO A 59 -1.54 5.51 20.97
C PRO A 59 -2.51 6.48 20.28
N THR A 60 -2.03 7.66 19.87
CA THR A 60 -2.84 8.64 19.13
C THR A 60 -2.65 8.54 17.62
N LEU A 61 -1.66 7.76 17.16
CA LEU A 61 -1.29 7.69 15.74
C LEU A 61 -2.17 6.73 14.94
N LEU A 62 -2.69 5.67 15.54
CA LEU A 62 -3.50 4.67 14.84
C LEU A 62 -5.01 4.91 15.03
N HIS A 63 -5.79 4.48 14.04
CA HIS A 63 -7.24 4.48 14.14
C HIS A 63 -7.76 3.15 14.67
N ASP A 64 -8.76 3.22 15.56
CA ASP A 64 -9.53 2.06 15.95
C ASP A 64 -10.31 1.54 14.74
N ALA A 65 -10.09 0.27 14.37
CA ALA A 65 -10.75 -0.32 13.22
C ALA A 65 -12.26 -0.47 13.45
N VAL A 66 -13.06 -0.04 12.48
CA VAL A 66 -14.52 -0.25 12.43
C VAL A 66 -14.93 -1.25 11.34
N LEU A 67 -13.96 -1.78 10.60
CA LEU A 67 -14.16 -2.77 9.55
C LEU A 67 -13.17 -3.93 9.72
N GLU A 68 -13.72 -5.14 9.73
CA GLU A 68 -12.95 -6.37 9.68
C GLU A 68 -12.65 -6.74 8.21
N GLY A 69 -11.39 -6.63 7.80
CA GLY A 69 -10.97 -7.02 6.45
C GLY A 69 -11.43 -6.06 5.34
N ALA A 70 -11.44 -6.59 4.11
CA ALA A 70 -11.88 -5.85 2.92
C ALA A 70 -13.41 -5.83 2.84
N GLY A 71 -13.99 -4.71 2.41
CA GLY A 71 -15.44 -4.56 2.40
C GLY A 71 -15.88 -3.10 2.38
N THR A 72 -17.06 -2.84 2.93
CA THR A 72 -17.65 -1.50 3.00
C THR A 72 -17.95 -1.16 4.45
N ALA A 73 -17.51 0.03 4.88
CA ALA A 73 -17.87 0.62 6.15
C ALA A 73 -18.77 1.85 5.92
N ASP A 74 -19.96 1.84 6.50
CA ASP A 74 -20.88 2.96 6.45
C ASP A 74 -20.63 3.91 7.63
N LEU A 75 -20.25 5.16 7.33
CA LEU A 75 -19.86 6.18 8.30
C LEU A 75 -20.93 7.29 8.38
N GLY A 76 -22.20 6.87 8.31
CA GLY A 76 -23.38 7.73 8.42
C GLY A 76 -23.70 8.49 7.14
N SER A 77 -22.92 9.52 6.81
CA SER A 77 -23.18 10.36 5.61
C SER A 77 -22.28 10.03 4.41
N GLY A 78 -21.52 8.95 4.49
CA GLY A 78 -20.72 8.41 3.41
C GLY A 78 -20.27 6.99 3.76
N SER A 79 -19.54 6.36 2.86
CA SER A 79 -18.94 5.06 3.06
C SER A 79 -17.49 5.03 2.60
N ILE A 80 -16.76 4.07 3.15
CA ILE A 80 -15.41 3.73 2.73
C ILE A 80 -15.44 2.30 2.22
N VAL A 81 -14.92 2.10 1.01
CA VAL A 81 -14.81 0.78 0.39
C VAL A 81 -13.35 0.39 0.28
N VAL A 82 -12.97 -0.67 0.99
CA VAL A 82 -11.64 -1.27 0.97
C VAL A 82 -11.68 -2.47 0.03
N PRO A 83 -10.94 -2.46 -1.09
CA PRO A 83 -11.06 -3.51 -2.10
C PRO A 83 -10.28 -4.76 -1.71
N SER A 84 -10.72 -5.95 -2.13
CA SER A 84 -9.88 -7.16 -1.99
C SER A 84 -8.68 -7.17 -2.95
N ASP A 85 -8.78 -6.39 -4.04
CA ASP A 85 -7.75 -6.21 -5.06
C ASP A 85 -7.13 -4.81 -4.92
N PRO A 86 -5.83 -4.68 -4.63
CA PRO A 86 -5.22 -3.36 -4.40
C PRO A 86 -5.32 -2.43 -5.61
N SER A 87 -5.36 -2.97 -6.84
CA SER A 87 -5.46 -2.19 -8.09
C SER A 87 -6.80 -1.45 -8.26
N ALA A 88 -7.82 -1.76 -7.45
CA ALA A 88 -9.11 -1.10 -7.53
C ALA A 88 -9.18 0.23 -6.76
N GLY A 89 -8.19 0.51 -5.90
CA GLY A 89 -8.14 1.68 -5.04
C GLY A 89 -9.17 1.71 -3.91
N VAL A 90 -8.85 2.42 -2.83
CA VAL A 90 -9.76 2.66 -1.71
C VAL A 90 -10.72 3.78 -2.08
N ARG A 91 -12.04 3.53 -1.97
CA ARG A 91 -13.06 4.53 -2.32
C ARG A 91 -13.58 5.21 -1.07
N ILE A 92 -13.62 6.54 -1.09
CA ILE A 92 -14.09 7.38 0.03
C ILE A 92 -15.13 8.34 -0.52
N GLY A 93 -16.36 8.32 0.00
CA GLY A 93 -17.39 9.26 -0.48
C GLY A 93 -18.82 8.91 -0.10
N ASP A 94 -19.77 9.63 -0.67
CA ASP A 94 -21.22 9.46 -0.43
C ASP A 94 -21.97 8.98 -1.68
N GLY A 95 -21.23 8.49 -2.68
CA GLY A 95 -21.73 8.09 -3.98
C GLY A 95 -21.83 9.26 -4.98
N ALA A 96 -22.30 10.44 -4.55
CA ALA A 96 -22.38 11.62 -5.41
C ALA A 96 -20.99 12.25 -5.64
N ARG A 97 -20.16 12.28 -4.59
CA ARG A 97 -18.75 12.66 -4.65
C ARG A 97 -17.94 11.51 -4.10
N THR A 98 -17.19 10.83 -4.97
CA THR A 98 -16.29 9.74 -4.57
C THR A 98 -14.88 10.09 -4.99
N VAL A 99 -13.97 10.01 -4.04
CA VAL A 99 -12.52 10.01 -4.27
C VAL A 99 -12.06 8.56 -4.26
N ILE A 100 -11.20 8.19 -5.21
CA ILE A 100 -10.53 6.88 -5.22
C ILE A 100 -9.06 7.13 -4.99
N VAL A 101 -8.47 6.41 -4.05
CA VAL A 101 -7.05 6.52 -3.72
C VAL A 101 -6.39 5.18 -4.03
N ASP A 102 -5.49 5.20 -5.01
CA ASP A 102 -4.71 4.03 -5.37
C ASP A 102 -3.59 3.82 -4.33
N LEU A 103 -3.31 2.55 -4.01
CA LEU A 103 -2.28 2.21 -3.03
C LEU A 103 -0.90 2.16 -3.70
N PRO A 104 0.19 2.48 -2.97
CA PRO A 104 1.54 2.28 -3.46
C PRO A 104 1.77 0.84 -3.90
N ASP A 105 2.48 0.67 -5.02
CA ASP A 105 2.84 -0.64 -5.62
C ASP A 105 1.64 -1.57 -5.92
N SER A 106 0.42 -1.03 -5.98
CA SER A 106 -0.83 -1.80 -6.11
C SER A 106 -0.89 -2.78 -7.28
N GLU A 107 -0.23 -2.48 -8.41
CA GLU A 107 -0.15 -3.38 -9.58
C GLU A 107 0.64 -4.67 -9.30
N SER A 108 1.55 -4.63 -8.34
CA SER A 108 2.44 -5.75 -7.97
C SER A 108 2.17 -6.32 -6.58
N ALA A 109 1.34 -5.65 -5.78
CA ALA A 109 0.97 -6.07 -4.45
C ALA A 109 0.06 -7.31 -4.45
N GLY A 110 0.19 -8.12 -3.41
CA GLY A 110 -0.72 -9.23 -3.15
C GLY A 110 -2.13 -8.76 -2.76
N ARG A 111 -3.09 -9.68 -2.85
CA ARG A 111 -4.48 -9.42 -2.42
C ARG A 111 -4.56 -9.16 -0.91
N ALA A 112 -5.63 -8.47 -0.51
CA ALA A 112 -5.90 -8.15 0.89
C ALA A 112 -5.89 -9.41 1.79
N ALA A 113 -5.15 -9.35 2.88
CA ALA A 113 -5.22 -10.27 4.01
C ALA A 113 -5.71 -9.52 5.25
N ALA A 114 -6.60 -10.13 6.04
CA ALA A 114 -7.10 -9.51 7.27
C ALA A 114 -6.00 -9.40 8.34
N LEU A 115 -6.03 -8.31 9.09
CA LEU A 115 -5.24 -8.13 10.31
C LEU A 115 -6.06 -8.56 11.54
N ALA A 116 -5.38 -8.89 12.64
CA ALA A 116 -6.04 -9.41 13.84
C ALA A 116 -6.89 -8.36 14.57
N ASP A 117 -6.46 -7.10 14.53
CA ASP A 117 -7.12 -5.96 15.19
C ASP A 117 -7.94 -5.11 14.21
N GLY A 118 -8.41 -5.74 13.12
CA GLY A 118 -9.21 -5.11 12.08
C GLY A 118 -8.39 -4.46 10.95
N GLY A 119 -9.06 -4.14 9.86
CA GLY A 119 -8.43 -3.69 8.62
C GLY A 119 -7.81 -4.84 7.79
N VAL A 120 -7.02 -4.44 6.79
CA VAL A 120 -6.32 -5.35 5.87
C VAL A 120 -4.89 -4.92 5.65
N VAL A 121 -4.07 -5.87 5.17
CA VAL A 121 -2.74 -5.62 4.64
C VAL A 121 -2.63 -6.14 3.20
N TYR A 122 -1.95 -5.36 2.36
CA TYR A 122 -1.55 -5.70 0.99
C TYR A 122 -0.04 -5.87 0.97
N PRO A 123 0.49 -7.11 0.89
CA PRO A 123 1.93 -7.34 0.90
C PRO A 123 2.55 -6.93 -0.44
N ALA A 124 3.68 -6.23 -0.40
CA ALA A 124 4.45 -5.85 -1.57
C ALA A 124 5.94 -6.22 -1.37
N ALA A 125 6.76 -5.99 -2.40
CA ALA A 125 8.20 -6.23 -2.33
C ALA A 125 8.84 -5.24 -1.35
N HIS A 126 9.51 -5.73 -0.30
CA HIS A 126 10.16 -4.89 0.72
C HIS A 126 9.24 -3.91 1.47
N SER A 127 7.93 -4.03 1.31
CA SER A 127 6.95 -3.18 1.99
C SER A 127 5.59 -3.89 2.12
N ALA A 128 4.67 -3.28 2.84
CA ALA A 128 3.26 -3.64 2.81
C ALA A 128 2.41 -2.42 3.12
N THR A 129 1.23 -2.34 2.51
CA THR A 129 0.27 -1.26 2.79
C THR A 129 -0.87 -1.83 3.62
N SER A 130 -1.10 -1.28 4.81
CA SER A 130 -2.27 -1.61 5.64
C SER A 130 -3.35 -0.56 5.43
N VAL A 131 -4.60 -0.99 5.33
CA VAL A 131 -5.76 -0.11 5.23
C VAL A 131 -6.67 -0.36 6.43
N VAL A 132 -6.77 0.64 7.30
CA VAL A 132 -7.57 0.61 8.53
C VAL A 132 -8.65 1.66 8.43
N VAL A 133 -9.90 1.24 8.39
CA VAL A 133 -11.04 2.16 8.41
C VAL A 133 -11.38 2.49 9.85
N GLY A 134 -11.36 3.77 10.20
CA GLY A 134 -11.77 4.28 11.51
C GLY A 134 -13.08 5.04 11.46
N ASP A 135 -13.53 5.50 12.62
CA ASP A 135 -14.73 6.32 12.77
C ASP A 135 -14.65 7.67 12.03
N ARG A 136 -13.42 8.16 11.79
CA ARG A 136 -13.14 9.46 11.17
C ARG A 136 -12.66 9.39 9.72
N GLY A 137 -12.47 8.21 9.15
CA GLY A 137 -11.89 8.08 7.82
C GLY A 137 -11.15 6.77 7.63
N VAL A 138 -10.07 6.80 6.86
CA VAL A 138 -9.25 5.62 6.59
C VAL A 138 -7.78 5.96 6.68
N GLN A 139 -7.01 5.09 7.31
CA GLN A 139 -5.57 5.17 7.37
C GLN A 139 -4.95 4.17 6.41
N MET A 140 -3.98 4.61 5.61
CA MET A 140 -3.27 3.79 4.63
C MET A 140 -1.80 3.76 5.03
N LEU A 141 -1.44 2.82 5.90
CA LEU A 141 -0.14 2.75 6.56
C LEU A 141 0.84 1.94 5.74
N THR A 142 1.98 2.53 5.38
CA THR A 142 3.07 1.82 4.71
C THR A 142 4.01 1.24 5.77
N THR A 143 4.15 -0.07 5.81
CA THR A 143 5.18 -0.77 6.59
C THR A 143 6.36 -1.06 5.67
N ILE A 144 7.49 -0.39 5.92
CA ILE A 144 8.75 -0.51 5.20
C ILE A 144 9.56 -1.64 5.83
N ALA A 145 9.87 -2.69 5.09
CA ALA A 145 10.46 -3.91 5.63
C ALA A 145 11.96 -3.79 5.90
N ASP A 146 12.69 -3.11 5.02
CA ASP A 146 14.14 -3.04 5.02
C ASP A 146 14.67 -1.89 4.14
N ALA A 147 15.98 -1.70 4.16
CA ALA A 147 16.67 -0.62 3.44
C ALA A 147 16.69 -0.76 1.90
N GLN A 148 16.15 -1.85 1.33
CA GLN A 148 15.95 -1.98 -0.12
C GLN A 148 14.59 -1.46 -0.58
N ALA A 149 13.68 -1.15 0.35
CA ALA A 149 12.39 -0.56 0.04
C ALA A 149 12.56 0.85 -0.59
N PRO A 150 11.61 1.28 -1.45
CA PRO A 150 11.57 2.65 -1.95
C PRO A 150 11.41 3.66 -0.80
N ALA A 151 11.97 4.86 -0.97
CA ALA A 151 11.75 5.97 -0.02
C ALA A 151 10.49 6.80 -0.34
N ASP A 152 9.97 6.69 -1.56
CA ASP A 152 8.83 7.46 -2.06
C ASP A 152 7.62 6.56 -2.25
N TYR A 153 6.51 6.86 -1.56
CA TYR A 153 5.25 6.14 -1.64
C TYR A 153 4.16 7.04 -2.22
N SER A 154 3.69 6.69 -3.41
CA SER A 154 2.73 7.51 -4.16
C SER A 154 1.32 6.96 -4.09
N TYR A 155 0.39 7.86 -3.84
CA TYR A 155 -1.06 7.64 -3.80
C TYR A 155 -1.68 8.45 -4.93
N ASP A 156 -2.03 7.78 -6.02
CA ASP A 156 -2.74 8.41 -7.13
C ASP A 156 -4.21 8.60 -6.75
N VAL A 157 -4.68 9.84 -6.84
CA VAL A 157 -6.04 10.21 -6.42
C VAL A 157 -6.90 10.47 -7.64
N THR A 158 -7.91 9.62 -7.85
CA THR A 158 -8.99 9.93 -8.78
C THR A 158 -9.95 10.91 -8.12
N LEU A 159 -9.91 12.15 -8.60
CA LEU A 159 -10.68 13.28 -8.09
C LEU A 159 -12.03 13.41 -8.81
N ALA A 160 -13.06 13.88 -8.09
CA ALA A 160 -14.32 14.25 -8.71
C ALA A 160 -14.18 15.55 -9.53
N GLU A 161 -15.17 15.86 -10.37
CA GLU A 161 -15.14 17.04 -11.22
C GLU A 161 -14.95 18.33 -10.39
N GLY A 162 -13.93 19.12 -10.76
CA GLY A 162 -13.59 20.38 -10.11
C GLY A 162 -12.80 20.24 -8.80
N GLN A 163 -12.55 19.01 -8.33
CA GLN A 163 -11.67 18.78 -7.19
C GLN A 163 -10.19 18.87 -7.60
N ARG A 164 -9.36 19.26 -6.63
CA ARG A 164 -7.90 19.28 -6.74
C ARG A 164 -7.27 18.84 -5.42
N LEU A 165 -6.09 18.24 -5.52
CA LEU A 165 -5.26 17.89 -4.36
C LEU A 165 -4.26 19.02 -4.12
N GLU A 166 -4.11 19.47 -2.88
CA GLU A 166 -3.20 20.56 -2.51
C GLU A 166 -2.49 20.25 -1.19
N LEU A 167 -1.23 20.70 -1.06
CA LEU A 167 -0.54 20.70 0.23
C LEU A 167 -1.16 21.72 1.19
N LEU A 168 -1.20 21.37 2.47
CA LEU A 168 -1.79 22.19 3.52
C LEU A 168 -0.96 22.06 4.80
N GLY A 169 0.04 22.94 4.95
CA GLY A 169 1.02 22.81 6.03
C GLY A 169 1.86 21.55 5.86
N GLU A 170 1.94 20.74 6.91
CA GLU A 170 2.64 19.44 6.92
C GLU A 170 1.76 18.28 6.40
N GLY A 171 0.49 18.56 6.06
CA GLY A 171 -0.46 17.60 5.50
C GLY A 171 -0.89 18.00 4.08
N ALA A 172 -2.03 17.46 3.64
CA ALA A 172 -2.63 17.79 2.35
C ALA A 172 -4.17 17.81 2.45
N ALA A 173 -4.84 18.26 1.39
CA ALA A 173 -6.29 18.24 1.32
C ALA A 173 -6.76 18.01 -0.11
N VAL A 174 -7.87 17.27 -0.26
CA VAL A 174 -8.70 17.35 -1.47
C VAL A 174 -9.68 18.50 -1.26
N VAL A 175 -9.68 19.44 -2.19
CA VAL A 175 -10.51 20.64 -2.14
C VAL A 175 -11.41 20.73 -3.37
N ASP A 176 -12.67 21.07 -3.13
CA ASP A 176 -13.69 21.29 -4.14
C ASP A 176 -13.45 22.61 -4.91
N ALA A 177 -14.15 22.78 -6.02
CA ALA A 177 -14.06 23.95 -6.89
C ALA A 177 -14.46 25.27 -6.19
N ASP A 178 -15.32 25.19 -5.17
CA ASP A 178 -15.76 26.33 -4.36
C ASP A 178 -14.81 26.63 -3.18
N GLY A 179 -13.73 25.86 -3.04
CA GLY A 179 -12.77 25.98 -1.95
C GLY A 179 -13.17 25.22 -0.67
N GLY A 180 -14.25 24.46 -0.69
CA GLY A 180 -14.59 23.51 0.36
C GLY A 180 -13.56 22.38 0.47
N VAL A 181 -13.32 21.87 1.69
CA VAL A 181 -12.47 20.69 1.89
C VAL A 181 -13.32 19.43 1.78
N ALA A 182 -12.97 18.57 0.83
CA ALA A 182 -13.61 17.28 0.62
C ALA A 182 -12.91 16.16 1.40
N LEU A 183 -11.60 16.21 1.55
CA LEU A 183 -10.82 15.30 2.42
C LEU A 183 -9.65 16.07 3.03
N LEU A 184 -9.33 15.79 4.30
CA LEU A 184 -8.04 16.18 4.88
C LEU A 184 -7.13 14.96 4.92
N ILE A 185 -5.87 15.19 4.60
CA ILE A 185 -4.78 14.25 4.84
C ILE A 185 -4.03 14.76 6.06
N GLY A 186 -3.81 13.88 7.04
CA GLY A 186 -3.05 14.16 8.25
C GLY A 186 -1.64 14.69 7.95
N ALA A 187 -0.96 15.21 8.97
CA ALA A 187 0.45 15.56 8.82
C ALA A 187 1.29 14.28 8.72
N ALA A 188 2.26 14.26 7.81
CA ALA A 188 3.10 13.09 7.59
C ALA A 188 3.84 12.69 8.87
N TRP A 189 3.86 11.39 9.17
CA TRP A 189 4.69 10.83 10.23
C TRP A 189 5.23 9.46 9.82
N ALA A 190 6.39 9.11 10.41
CA ALA A 190 6.99 7.80 10.30
C ALA A 190 7.65 7.42 11.63
N ILE A 191 7.48 6.17 12.06
CA ILE A 191 8.01 5.60 13.31
C ILE A 191 8.77 4.33 12.99
N ASP A 192 9.99 4.21 13.49
CA ASP A 192 10.83 3.03 13.29
C ASP A 192 10.58 1.93 14.35
N ALA A 193 11.28 0.80 14.24
CA ALA A 193 11.07 -0.33 15.16
C ALA A 193 11.52 -0.06 16.60
N ASP A 194 12.47 0.85 16.81
CA ASP A 194 12.90 1.29 18.14
C ASP A 194 11.95 2.34 18.74
N GLY A 195 11.06 2.90 17.91
CA GLY A 195 10.05 3.89 18.28
C GLY A 195 10.48 5.32 18.02
N ASP A 196 11.57 5.53 17.28
CA ASP A 196 12.08 6.85 16.93
C ASP A 196 11.32 7.43 15.73
N ARG A 197 11.16 8.76 15.73
CA ARG A 197 10.53 9.46 14.60
C ARG A 197 11.50 9.57 13.44
N ILE A 198 11.05 9.13 12.27
CA ILE A 198 11.79 9.25 11.02
C ILE A 198 11.32 10.50 10.27
N PRO A 199 12.24 11.34 9.77
CA PRO A 199 11.89 12.47 8.92
C PRO A 199 11.08 12.02 7.70
N THR A 200 9.94 12.67 7.49
CA THR A 200 9.07 12.40 6.34
C THR A 200 8.31 13.66 5.97
N HIS A 201 7.86 13.76 4.72
CA HIS A 201 7.03 14.86 4.25
C HIS A 201 6.19 14.44 3.04
N TYR A 202 5.14 15.22 2.78
CA TYR A 202 4.34 15.09 1.55
C TYR A 202 4.80 16.05 0.46
N SER A 203 4.65 15.61 -0.78
CA SER A 203 4.62 16.46 -1.96
C SER A 203 3.37 16.15 -2.79
N VAL A 204 2.91 17.14 -3.56
CA VAL A 204 1.76 16.97 -4.46
C VAL A 204 2.16 17.35 -5.88
N SER A 205 1.87 16.46 -6.82
CA SER A 205 2.05 16.69 -8.26
C SER A 205 0.76 16.31 -8.98
N GLY A 206 0.02 17.31 -9.47
CA GLY A 206 -1.30 17.08 -10.08
C GLY A 206 -2.28 16.48 -9.08
N SER A 207 -2.66 15.21 -9.28
CA SER A 207 -3.55 14.45 -8.41
C SER A 207 -2.84 13.34 -7.64
N THR A 208 -1.51 13.36 -7.59
CA THR A 208 -0.71 12.38 -6.87
C THR A 208 -0.20 13.00 -5.56
N LEU A 209 -0.45 12.32 -4.44
CA LEU A 209 0.22 12.57 -3.16
C LEU A 209 1.41 11.63 -3.06
N THR A 210 2.61 12.15 -2.83
CA THR A 210 3.79 11.30 -2.55
C THR A 210 4.30 11.59 -1.15
N GLN A 211 4.42 10.55 -0.34
CA GLN A 211 5.14 10.61 0.93
C GLN A 211 6.58 10.14 0.72
N THR A 212 7.53 11.00 1.06
CA THR A 212 8.94 10.62 1.12
C THR A 212 9.31 10.33 2.57
N VAL A 213 9.91 9.17 2.84
CA VAL A 213 10.36 8.73 4.17
C VAL A 213 11.87 8.56 4.15
N ASP A 214 12.60 9.27 5.01
CA ASP A 214 14.07 9.21 5.08
C ASP A 214 14.55 7.99 5.89
N HIS A 215 14.15 6.79 5.48
CA HIS A 215 14.37 5.55 6.24
C HIS A 215 15.74 4.89 5.96
N THR A 216 16.53 5.41 5.02
CA THR A 216 17.80 4.78 4.60
C THR A 216 19.02 5.19 5.44
N ALA A 217 18.83 6.06 6.43
CA ALA A 217 19.88 6.46 7.35
C ALA A 217 20.36 5.26 8.21
N PRO A 218 21.67 5.17 8.55
CA PRO A 218 22.24 4.01 9.25
C PRO A 218 21.62 3.67 10.62
N GLU A 219 21.01 4.65 11.27
CA GLU A 219 20.38 4.54 12.59
C GLU A 219 18.95 3.99 12.57
N VAL A 220 18.32 3.86 11.40
CA VAL A 220 16.91 3.49 11.28
C VAL A 220 16.70 2.00 11.54
N ALA A 221 15.83 1.69 12.50
CA ALA A 221 15.44 0.31 12.82
C ALA A 221 14.19 -0.12 12.04
N TYR A 222 14.23 -1.31 11.43
CA TYR A 222 13.11 -1.83 10.64
C TYR A 222 12.26 -2.85 11.42
N PRO A 223 10.95 -2.95 11.14
CA PRO A 223 10.22 -2.20 10.12
C PRO A 223 9.91 -0.75 10.53
N VAL A 224 9.85 0.15 9.55
CA VAL A 224 9.34 1.52 9.73
C VAL A 224 7.87 1.54 9.32
N VAL A 225 7.02 2.22 10.08
CA VAL A 225 5.62 2.46 9.72
C VAL A 225 5.44 3.94 9.41
N ALA A 226 4.86 4.25 8.26
CA ALA A 226 4.51 5.60 7.84
C ALA A 226 3.02 5.69 7.49
N ASP A 227 2.43 6.87 7.62
CA ASP A 227 1.04 7.14 7.21
C ASP A 227 0.91 7.32 5.69
N PRO A 228 -0.20 7.81 5.07
CA PRO A 228 -1.20 8.82 5.48
C PRO A 228 -2.49 8.36 6.20
N ALA A 229 -3.07 9.30 6.95
CA ALA A 229 -4.48 9.26 7.40
C ALA A 229 -5.37 10.16 6.54
N TRP A 230 -6.45 9.62 5.98
CA TRP A 230 -7.44 10.31 5.15
C TRP A 230 -8.73 10.54 5.93
N LEU A 231 -8.92 11.76 6.40
CA LEU A 231 -10.05 12.16 7.22
C LEU A 231 -11.22 12.61 6.34
N ALA A 232 -12.35 11.97 6.56
CA ALA A 232 -13.53 12.11 5.74
C ALA A 232 -14.29 13.42 6.06
N PRO A 233 -15.02 14.01 5.08
CA PRO A 233 -15.59 15.35 5.21
C PRO A 233 -16.67 15.43 6.29
N PHE A 234 -17.32 14.32 6.63
CA PHE A 234 -18.38 14.27 7.64
C PHE A 234 -17.89 14.48 9.07
N VAL A 235 -16.60 14.27 9.33
CA VAL A 235 -15.95 14.57 10.63
C VAL A 235 -15.83 16.08 10.86
N PHE A 236 -15.67 16.83 9.78
CA PHE A 236 -15.52 18.29 9.81
C PHE A 236 -16.77 19.04 9.33
N LYS A 237 -17.84 18.32 8.96
CA LYS A 237 -19.11 18.90 8.53
C LYS A 237 -19.74 19.81 9.58
N CYS A 238 -19.53 19.53 10.86
CA CYS A 238 -19.94 20.42 11.95
C CYS A 238 -19.11 21.72 11.98
N MET A 239 -17.81 21.67 11.63
CA MET A 239 -17.00 22.89 11.43
C MET A 239 -17.44 23.71 10.21
N VAL A 240 -17.81 23.04 9.13
CA VAL A 240 -18.42 23.69 7.95
C VAL A 240 -19.76 24.33 8.32
N GLY A 241 -20.58 23.66 9.15
CA GLY A 241 -21.84 24.19 9.69
C GLY A 241 -21.67 25.41 10.63
N LEU A 242 -20.47 25.58 11.20
CA LEU A 242 -20.08 26.76 11.96
C LEU A 242 -19.51 27.90 11.10
N GLY A 243 -19.48 27.74 9.78
CA GLY A 243 -19.05 28.78 8.83
C GLY A 243 -17.53 28.86 8.61
N LEU A 244 -16.77 27.82 8.98
CA LEU A 244 -15.33 27.76 8.75
C LEU A 244 -15.02 27.30 7.33
N ASN A 245 -14.11 28.00 6.66
CA ASN A 245 -13.62 27.63 5.32
C ASN A 245 -12.45 26.63 5.40
N GLY A 246 -12.07 26.06 4.25
CA GLY A 246 -11.04 25.04 4.15
C GLY A 246 -9.69 25.41 4.77
N ALA A 247 -9.26 26.67 4.59
CA ALA A 247 -8.02 27.17 5.19
C ALA A 247 -8.12 27.25 6.72
N GLN A 248 -9.27 27.63 7.27
CA GLN A 248 -9.51 27.67 8.71
C GLN A 248 -9.60 26.27 9.33
N ILE A 249 -10.19 25.31 8.62
CA ILE A 249 -10.26 23.91 9.03
C ILE A 249 -8.86 23.28 9.02
N GLY A 250 -8.08 23.51 7.97
CA GLY A 250 -6.68 23.07 7.89
C GLY A 250 -5.81 23.63 9.02
N LEU A 251 -5.95 24.93 9.31
CA LEU A 251 -5.21 25.58 10.38
C LEU A 251 -5.60 25.07 11.78
N ALA A 252 -6.88 24.72 11.98
CA ALA A 252 -7.38 24.15 13.23
C ALA A 252 -6.99 22.67 13.43
N ALA A 253 -6.82 21.92 12.33
CA ALA A 253 -6.35 20.54 12.36
C ALA A 253 -4.83 20.42 12.59
N THR A 254 -4.06 21.46 12.23
CA THR A 254 -2.58 21.44 12.28
C THR A 254 -1.98 22.32 13.39
N SER A 255 -2.76 23.24 13.99
CA SER A 255 -2.25 24.11 15.05
C SER A 255 -3.33 24.44 16.09
N GLY A 256 -3.01 24.23 17.37
CA GLY A 256 -3.72 24.87 18.46
C GLY A 256 -3.53 26.39 18.36
N LEU A 257 -4.51 27.11 17.83
CA LEU A 257 -4.44 28.57 17.66
C LEU A 257 -4.17 29.29 19.00
N PRO A 258 -3.13 30.14 19.10
CA PRO A 258 -2.91 30.95 20.29
C PRO A 258 -3.91 32.12 20.36
N GLY A 259 -4.57 32.29 21.50
CA GLY A 259 -5.46 33.42 21.81
C GLY A 259 -6.92 33.05 22.05
N SER A 260 -7.75 34.04 22.41
CA SER A 260 -9.17 33.85 22.76
C SER A 260 -10.05 33.34 21.60
N ILE A 261 -9.64 33.61 20.35
CA ILE A 261 -10.26 33.07 19.14
C ILE A 261 -9.98 31.56 19.02
N GLY A 262 -8.76 31.13 19.34
CA GLY A 262 -8.39 29.71 19.35
C GLY A 262 -9.16 28.90 20.39
N VAL A 263 -9.45 29.48 21.55
CA VAL A 263 -10.24 28.82 22.60
C VAL A 263 -11.71 28.66 22.22
N ALA A 264 -12.33 29.66 21.57
CA ALA A 264 -13.72 29.57 21.12
C ALA A 264 -13.87 28.60 19.94
N LEU A 265 -12.92 28.62 19.02
CA LEU A 265 -12.86 27.68 17.91
C LEU A 265 -12.62 26.25 18.42
N ALA A 266 -11.61 26.04 19.26
CA ALA A 266 -11.30 24.73 19.84
C ALA A 266 -12.46 24.14 20.65
N LYS A 267 -13.21 24.96 21.39
CA LYS A 267 -14.42 24.49 22.10
C LYS A 267 -15.55 24.08 21.15
N SER A 268 -15.73 24.81 20.05
CA SER A 268 -16.77 24.51 19.06
C SER A 268 -16.40 23.28 18.24
N ILE A 269 -15.12 23.10 17.91
CA ILE A 269 -14.56 21.90 17.29
C ILE A 269 -14.66 20.69 18.24
N ALA A 270 -14.34 20.87 19.53
CA ALA A 270 -14.47 19.80 20.52
C ALA A 270 -15.93 19.38 20.76
N ALA A 271 -16.89 20.33 20.77
CA ALA A 271 -18.31 20.02 20.83
C ALA A 271 -18.76 19.22 19.58
N CYS A 272 -18.32 19.65 18.40
CA CYS A 272 -18.55 18.95 17.14
C CYS A 272 -17.99 17.51 17.12
N LEU A 273 -16.75 17.30 17.57
CA LEU A 273 -16.09 16.00 17.58
C LEU A 273 -16.66 15.05 18.66
N THR A 274 -17.33 15.58 19.68
CA THR A 274 -17.95 14.78 20.76
C THR A 274 -19.46 14.58 20.61
N GLY A 275 -20.05 15.06 19.51
CA GLY A 275 -21.48 14.91 19.21
C GLY A 275 -22.42 15.62 20.21
N LYS A 276 -21.97 16.72 20.82
CA LYS A 276 -22.73 17.51 21.82
C LYS A 276 -23.13 18.88 21.32
#